data_AF-A0A2N5YT97-F1
#
_entry.id   AF-A0A2N5YT97-F1
#
_cell.length_a   1.000
_cell.length_b   1.000
_cell.length_c   1.000
_cell.angle_alpha   90.00
_cell.angle_beta   90.00
_cell.angle_gamma   90.00
#
_symmetry.space_group_name_H-M   'P 1'
#
loop_
_entity.id
_entity.type
_entity.pdbx_description
1 polymer ?
#
loop_
_entity_poly.entity_id
_entity_poly.type
_entity_poly.pdbx_seq_one_letter_code
_entity_poly.pdbx_strand_id
1 'polypeptide(L)'
;MKKFNKNISSSVPDAILQKYHSSISNEKTICRAPFTALYFHPDGEVGACCLNKNSYLYGRYPTNTIKEILESTPRKVHQKYIRNNNFLLGCNICNDNLLNQNFSGLMANCYKYQSLKKHITRIDFELSHQCNFDCIMCERDKTSSNSFYNNDFIEEIKPYLKKLEYANFIGGEPFLINIYYQIWEILLDVNPNCLINIQTNGSILNDRIIKLLENKNFITVISLDSVNNTSYSEIRKGGNLNLVLKNFEIFNKFMQNKSRNMQISVCPLQTNYNEIPDIIDFANNNKCYIFFNHVDKPKELSLKYFNSEKLNKIIEIYSLYSKNFNTDLEHTKQNLRALLGLIQLLKAWQSEALEREKNSVLVLKNDIYEFFAKIKDNYNKNIADDLVKLLPENFMISEPKYREILETDFEDKINQLRKHGHNQEEIIKIALKYFEIYKTQDF
;
A
#
# COMPACT_ATOMS: atom_id res chain seq x y z
N MET A 1 -31.51 -20.51 -14.22
CA MET A 1 -30.17 -19.95 -13.92
C MET A 1 -29.14 -21.08 -13.94
N LYS A 2 -28.24 -21.12 -14.94
CA LYS A 2 -27.14 -22.11 -14.97
C LYS A 2 -26.21 -21.83 -13.78
N LYS A 3 -26.11 -22.77 -12.83
CA LYS A 3 -25.11 -22.74 -11.77
C LYS A 3 -23.73 -22.77 -12.43
N PHE A 4 -23.00 -21.65 -12.41
CA PHE A 4 -21.56 -21.63 -12.67
C PHE A 4 -20.84 -22.40 -11.54
N ASN A 5 -20.84 -23.74 -11.64
CA ASN A 5 -19.94 -24.60 -10.87
C ASN A 5 -18.71 -24.88 -11.75
N LYS A 6 -17.89 -23.85 -12.01
CA LYS A 6 -16.47 -24.11 -12.22
C LYS A 6 -15.89 -24.38 -10.83
N ASN A 7 -15.26 -25.55 -10.65
CA ASN A 7 -14.45 -25.80 -9.46
C ASN A 7 -13.38 -24.71 -9.39
N ILE A 8 -13.35 -23.94 -8.30
CA ILE A 8 -12.32 -22.92 -8.08
C ILE A 8 -11.09 -23.68 -7.61
N SER A 9 -10.06 -23.76 -8.45
CA SER A 9 -8.77 -24.33 -8.09
C SER A 9 -7.96 -23.35 -7.24
N SER A 10 -6.98 -23.85 -6.48
CA SER A 10 -6.01 -22.97 -5.82
C SER A 10 -5.20 -22.19 -6.85
N SER A 11 -4.82 -20.95 -6.50
CA SER A 11 -3.88 -20.15 -7.27
C SER A 11 -2.42 -20.32 -6.82
N VAL A 12 -2.20 -21.08 -5.74
CA VAL A 12 -0.90 -21.26 -5.11
C VAL A 12 -0.56 -22.75 -5.13
N PRO A 13 0.60 -23.16 -5.67
CA PRO A 13 1.01 -24.56 -5.68
C PRO A 13 1.07 -25.17 -4.28
N ASP A 14 0.68 -26.45 -4.15
CA ASP A 14 0.65 -27.16 -2.86
C ASP A 14 2.00 -27.16 -2.13
N ALA A 15 3.11 -27.25 -2.88
CA ALA A 15 4.45 -27.19 -2.31
C ALA A 15 4.74 -25.85 -1.59
N ILE A 16 4.19 -24.74 -2.10
CA ILE A 16 4.32 -23.42 -1.47
C ILE A 16 3.40 -23.32 -0.26
N LEU A 17 2.17 -23.84 -0.35
CA LEU A 17 1.24 -23.88 0.78
C LEU A 17 1.84 -24.68 1.95
N GLN A 18 2.45 -25.83 1.68
CA GLN A 18 3.13 -26.65 2.70
C GLN A 18 4.26 -25.86 3.38
N LYS A 19 5.08 -25.14 2.61
CA LYS A 19 6.14 -24.26 3.16
C LYS A 19 5.57 -23.12 3.99
N TYR A 20 4.49 -22.48 3.56
CA TYR A 20 3.83 -21.44 4.34
C TYR A 20 3.33 -22.00 5.68
N HIS A 21 2.68 -23.17 5.65
CA HIS A 21 2.12 -23.75 6.86
C HIS A 21 3.20 -24.17 7.88
N SER A 22 4.30 -24.73 7.41
CA SER A 22 5.42 -25.12 8.29
C SER A 22 6.20 -23.94 8.86
N SER A 23 6.19 -22.78 8.18
CA SER A 23 6.98 -21.61 8.59
C SER A 23 6.18 -20.53 9.35
N ILE A 24 4.88 -20.38 9.06
CA ILE A 24 4.06 -19.27 9.59
C ILE A 24 2.87 -19.75 10.41
N SER A 25 2.08 -20.71 9.91
CA SER A 25 0.81 -21.08 10.55
C SER A 25 0.25 -22.41 10.06
N ASN A 26 -0.10 -23.29 10.99
CA ASN A 26 -0.77 -24.57 10.69
C ASN A 26 -2.26 -24.43 10.34
N GLU A 27 -2.80 -23.21 10.29
CA GLU A 27 -4.20 -22.94 9.97
C GLU A 27 -4.50 -23.20 8.49
N LYS A 28 -5.56 -23.95 8.19
CA LYS A 28 -5.98 -24.23 6.80
C LYS A 28 -6.34 -22.98 6.00
N THR A 29 -6.82 -21.93 6.67
CA THR A 29 -7.21 -20.68 6.03
C THR A 29 -6.11 -19.64 6.21
N ILE A 30 -5.41 -19.32 5.12
CA ILE A 30 -4.31 -18.34 5.11
C ILE A 30 -4.82 -16.93 5.43
N CYS A 31 -5.94 -16.50 4.83
CA CYS A 31 -6.49 -15.16 5.04
C CYS A 31 -7.88 -15.21 5.67
N ARG A 32 -8.04 -14.56 6.83
CA ARG A 32 -9.33 -14.47 7.54
C ARG A 32 -10.14 -13.21 7.17
N ALA A 33 -9.59 -12.27 6.39
CA ALA A 33 -10.21 -10.97 6.13
C ALA A 33 -11.61 -11.08 5.51
N PRO A 34 -11.86 -11.86 4.43
CA PRO A 34 -13.21 -11.93 3.82
C PRO A 34 -14.31 -12.47 4.74
N PHE A 35 -13.93 -13.19 5.80
CA PHE A 35 -14.85 -13.80 6.75
C PHE A 35 -15.13 -12.89 7.95
N THR A 36 -14.14 -12.10 8.36
CA THR A 36 -14.11 -11.44 9.67
C THR A 36 -14.06 -9.92 9.61
N ALA A 37 -13.69 -9.34 8.46
CA ALA A 37 -13.39 -7.92 8.35
C ALA A 37 -14.27 -7.19 7.33
N LEU A 38 -14.41 -5.88 7.56
CA LEU A 38 -14.77 -4.89 6.56
C LEU A 38 -13.69 -3.81 6.54
N TYR A 39 -13.38 -3.31 5.35
CA TYR A 39 -12.50 -2.16 5.16
C TYR A 39 -13.29 -1.07 4.45
N PHE A 40 -13.44 0.10 5.07
CA PHE A 40 -14.12 1.26 4.50
C PHE A 40 -13.10 2.25 3.94
N HIS A 41 -13.21 2.58 2.66
CA HIS A 41 -12.35 3.56 1.97
C HIS A 41 -12.95 4.97 1.95
N PRO A 42 -12.15 6.04 1.76
CA PRO A 42 -12.65 7.40 1.90
C PRO A 42 -13.72 7.79 0.86
N ASP A 43 -13.79 7.08 -0.25
CA ASP A 43 -14.73 7.27 -1.37
C ASP A 43 -16.04 6.48 -1.20
N GLY A 44 -16.24 5.84 -0.05
CA GLY A 44 -17.39 5.01 0.26
C GLY A 44 -17.25 3.55 -0.17
N GLU A 45 -16.20 3.17 -0.91
CA GLU A 45 -15.99 1.79 -1.31
C GLU A 45 -15.69 0.89 -0.10
N VAL A 46 -16.24 -0.33 -0.11
CA VAL A 46 -16.05 -1.27 0.99
C VAL A 46 -15.56 -2.62 0.47
N GLY A 47 -14.51 -3.15 1.09
CA GLY A 47 -13.90 -4.45 0.78
C GLY A 47 -13.57 -5.28 2.02
N ALA A 48 -12.77 -6.34 1.85
CA ALA A 48 -12.30 -7.14 2.98
C ALA A 48 -11.05 -6.56 3.65
N CYS A 49 -10.18 -5.93 2.86
CA CYS A 49 -8.90 -5.34 3.28
C CYS A 49 -8.46 -4.25 2.30
N CYS A 50 -7.41 -3.50 2.65
CA CYS A 50 -6.88 -2.40 1.84
C CYS A 50 -6.49 -2.79 0.40
N LEU A 51 -6.06 -4.04 0.18
CA LEU A 51 -5.66 -4.53 -1.15
C LEU A 51 -6.86 -4.68 -2.11
N ASN A 52 -8.09 -4.67 -1.59
CA ASN A 52 -9.29 -4.79 -2.40
C ASN A 52 -9.70 -3.49 -3.12
N LYS A 53 -9.10 -2.35 -2.72
CA LYS A 53 -9.31 -1.07 -3.40
C LYS A 53 -8.96 -1.19 -4.88
N ASN A 54 -9.81 -0.64 -5.75
CA ASN A 54 -9.65 -0.69 -7.21
C ASN A 54 -9.51 -2.11 -7.81
N SER A 55 -9.87 -3.16 -7.06
CA SER A 55 -9.71 -4.54 -7.53
C SER A 55 -10.98 -5.38 -7.32
N TYR A 56 -11.45 -5.54 -6.09
CA TYR A 56 -12.65 -6.35 -5.82
C TYR A 56 -13.44 -5.88 -4.60
N LEU A 57 -14.53 -5.16 -4.84
CA LEU A 57 -15.34 -4.51 -3.81
C LEU A 57 -16.60 -5.31 -3.44
N TYR A 58 -17.07 -5.11 -2.21
CA TYR A 58 -18.29 -5.72 -1.69
C TYR A 58 -19.53 -4.85 -1.88
N GLY A 59 -19.35 -3.53 -1.98
CA GLY A 59 -20.39 -2.54 -2.22
C GLY A 59 -19.85 -1.13 -1.96
N ARG A 60 -20.74 -0.14 -1.97
CA ARG A 60 -20.39 1.25 -1.71
C ARG A 60 -21.37 1.87 -0.71
N TYR A 61 -20.87 2.45 0.36
CA TYR A 61 -21.65 3.26 1.28
C TYR A 61 -21.74 4.71 0.77
N PRO A 62 -22.90 5.41 0.88
CA PRO A 62 -24.18 4.97 1.42
C PRO A 62 -25.13 4.31 0.40
N THR A 63 -24.68 4.06 -0.85
CA THR A 63 -25.50 3.38 -1.87
C THR A 63 -26.02 2.02 -1.41
N ASN A 64 -25.25 1.32 -0.60
CA ASN A 64 -25.61 0.10 0.10
C ASN A 64 -25.48 0.33 1.60
N THR A 65 -26.44 -0.20 2.36
CA THR A 65 -26.31 -0.37 3.80
C THR A 65 -25.16 -1.34 4.12
N ILE A 66 -24.53 -1.18 5.28
CA ILE A 66 -23.53 -2.11 5.84
C ILE A 66 -24.07 -3.54 5.86
N LYS A 67 -25.37 -3.71 6.15
CA LYS A 67 -26.01 -5.03 6.11
C LYS A 67 -26.01 -5.62 4.69
N GLU A 68 -26.42 -4.86 3.69
CA GLU A 68 -26.39 -5.29 2.29
C GLU A 68 -24.97 -5.63 1.82
N ILE A 69 -23.97 -4.83 2.22
CA ILE A 69 -22.55 -5.08 1.92
C ILE A 69 -22.08 -6.41 2.54
N LEU A 70 -22.46 -6.69 3.79
CA LEU A 70 -22.11 -7.94 4.48
C LEU A 70 -22.76 -9.17 3.86
N GLU A 71 -23.98 -9.02 3.35
CA GLU A 71 -24.78 -10.09 2.75
C GLU A 71 -24.56 -10.22 1.23
N SER A 72 -23.71 -9.37 0.67
CA SER A 72 -23.52 -9.20 -0.77
C SER A 72 -22.99 -10.46 -1.46
N THR A 73 -23.40 -10.64 -2.72
CA THR A 73 -22.88 -11.71 -3.58
C THR A 73 -21.36 -11.62 -3.76
N PRO A 74 -20.76 -10.44 -4.01
CA PRO A 74 -19.31 -10.32 -4.10
C PRO A 74 -18.57 -10.87 -2.87
N ARG A 75 -19.03 -10.54 -1.66
CA ARG A 75 -18.41 -11.06 -0.43
C ARG A 75 -18.49 -12.59 -0.34
N LYS A 76 -19.65 -13.17 -0.63
CA LYS A 76 -19.84 -14.64 -0.65
C LYS A 76 -18.93 -15.34 -1.67
N VAL A 77 -18.74 -14.73 -2.85
CA VAL A 77 -17.84 -15.26 -3.88
C VAL A 77 -16.38 -15.17 -3.42
N HIS A 78 -15.94 -14.02 -2.90
CA HIS A 78 -14.58 -13.84 -2.38
C HIS A 78 -14.24 -14.85 -1.27
N GLN A 79 -15.17 -15.09 -0.34
CA GLN A 79 -15.04 -16.13 0.66
C GLN A 79 -14.86 -17.54 0.05
N LYS A 80 -15.56 -17.85 -1.05
CA LYS A 80 -15.40 -19.13 -1.75
C LYS A 80 -14.01 -19.26 -2.39
N TYR A 81 -13.47 -18.18 -2.96
CA TYR A 81 -12.12 -18.16 -3.52
C TYR A 81 -11.05 -18.39 -2.45
N ILE A 82 -11.09 -17.64 -1.34
CA ILE A 82 -10.12 -17.79 -0.26
C ILE A 82 -10.21 -19.16 0.43
N ARG A 83 -11.40 -19.77 0.56
CA ARG A 83 -11.52 -21.15 1.08
C ARG A 83 -10.76 -22.18 0.23
N ASN A 84 -10.55 -21.89 -1.06
CA ASN A 84 -9.81 -22.76 -1.98
C ASN A 84 -8.37 -22.29 -2.18
N ASN A 85 -7.83 -21.45 -1.29
CA ASN A 85 -6.49 -20.85 -1.43
C ASN A 85 -6.29 -20.20 -2.80
N ASN A 86 -7.32 -19.51 -3.31
CA ASN A 86 -7.27 -18.77 -4.55
C ASN A 86 -7.33 -17.27 -4.27
N PHE A 87 -6.22 -16.59 -4.53
CA PHE A 87 -6.01 -15.17 -4.25
C PHE A 87 -6.18 -14.27 -5.49
N LEU A 88 -6.59 -14.82 -6.63
CA LEU A 88 -6.70 -14.07 -7.89
C LEU A 88 -7.93 -13.15 -7.94
N LEU A 89 -8.83 -13.24 -6.96
CA LEU A 89 -9.99 -12.36 -6.85
C LEU A 89 -9.70 -11.19 -5.90
N GLY A 90 -9.02 -10.18 -6.41
CA GLY A 90 -8.72 -8.94 -5.68
C GLY A 90 -7.66 -9.06 -4.58
N CYS A 91 -6.85 -10.13 -4.59
CA CYS A 91 -5.78 -10.37 -3.60
C CYS A 91 -4.43 -10.68 -4.27
N ASN A 92 -4.18 -10.17 -5.48
CA ASN A 92 -3.00 -10.48 -6.29
C ASN A 92 -1.68 -10.22 -5.56
N ILE A 93 -1.55 -9.11 -4.82
CA ILE A 93 -0.34 -8.82 -4.03
C ILE A 93 -0.07 -9.94 -2.99
N CYS A 94 -1.10 -10.52 -2.37
CA CYS A 94 -0.91 -11.69 -1.50
C CYS A 94 -0.54 -12.95 -2.29
N ASN A 95 -1.12 -13.13 -3.49
CA ASN A 95 -0.77 -14.23 -4.39
C ASN A 95 0.72 -14.17 -4.75
N ASP A 96 1.20 -13.00 -5.16
CA ASP A 96 2.58 -12.80 -5.62
C ASP A 96 3.57 -13.01 -4.47
N ASN A 97 3.24 -12.51 -3.26
CA ASN A 97 4.04 -12.78 -2.07
C ASN A 97 4.09 -14.27 -1.72
N LEU A 98 3.00 -15.04 -1.90
CA LEU A 98 3.01 -16.49 -1.70
C LEU A 98 3.90 -17.19 -2.74
N LEU A 99 3.72 -16.87 -4.02
CA LEU A 99 4.51 -17.46 -5.11
C LEU A 99 6.01 -17.19 -4.95
N ASN A 100 6.35 -15.99 -4.51
CA ASN A 100 7.73 -15.56 -4.25
C ASN A 100 8.26 -15.97 -2.87
N GLN A 101 7.50 -16.75 -2.09
CA GLN A 101 7.86 -17.18 -0.73
C GLN A 101 8.17 -16.02 0.24
N ASN A 102 7.69 -14.80 -0.05
CA ASN A 102 7.74 -13.66 0.87
C ASN A 102 6.58 -13.73 1.87
N PHE A 103 6.61 -14.74 2.75
CA PHE A 103 5.50 -14.97 3.66
C PHE A 103 5.33 -13.88 4.72
N SER A 104 6.40 -13.21 5.11
CA SER A 104 6.35 -12.10 6.08
C SER A 104 5.64 -10.86 5.52
N GLY A 105 5.74 -10.62 4.21
CA GLY A 105 5.07 -9.52 3.50
C GLY A 105 3.58 -9.77 3.22
N LEU A 106 3.02 -10.91 3.62
CA LEU A 106 1.60 -11.21 3.39
C LEU A 106 0.70 -10.34 4.26
N MET A 107 -0.10 -9.48 3.61
CA MET A 107 -1.14 -8.69 4.28
C MET A 107 -2.17 -9.58 5.01
N ALA A 108 -2.36 -10.83 4.55
CA ALA A 108 -3.18 -11.83 5.21
C ALA A 108 -2.77 -12.08 6.68
N ASN A 109 -1.48 -11.93 7.01
CA ASN A 109 -0.97 -12.10 8.38
C ASN A 109 -1.56 -11.08 9.36
N CYS A 110 -1.96 -9.90 8.90
CA CYS A 110 -2.61 -8.89 9.74
C CYS A 110 -3.96 -9.37 10.29
N TYR A 111 -4.57 -10.39 9.68
CA TYR A 111 -5.89 -10.92 10.05
C TYR A 111 -5.80 -12.30 10.72
N LYS A 112 -4.60 -12.88 10.87
CA LYS A 112 -4.43 -14.26 11.33
C LYS A 112 -4.99 -14.54 12.72
N TYR A 113 -5.00 -13.53 13.60
CA TYR A 113 -5.51 -13.64 14.96
C TYR A 113 -7.02 -13.40 15.09
N GLN A 114 -7.70 -13.00 14.00
CA GLN A 114 -9.13 -12.71 14.07
C GLN A 114 -9.95 -13.98 14.19
N SER A 115 -10.89 -13.98 15.14
CA SER A 115 -11.72 -15.14 15.38
C SER A 115 -12.70 -15.36 14.22
N LEU A 116 -12.75 -16.59 13.70
CA LEU A 116 -13.73 -17.00 12.68
C LEU A 116 -15.11 -17.18 13.33
N LYS A 117 -15.85 -16.08 13.47
CA LYS A 117 -17.22 -16.06 14.03
C LYS A 117 -18.28 -15.88 12.93
N LYS A 118 -19.56 -16.02 13.30
CA LYS A 118 -20.71 -15.74 12.41
C LYS A 118 -20.94 -14.25 12.13
N HIS A 119 -20.16 -13.36 12.76
CA HIS A 119 -20.22 -11.91 12.62
C HIS A 119 -18.81 -11.35 12.36
N ILE A 120 -18.73 -10.11 11.90
CA ILE A 120 -17.45 -9.41 11.75
C ILE A 120 -16.82 -9.12 13.10
N THR A 121 -15.51 -9.35 13.20
CA THR A 121 -14.71 -9.11 14.40
C THR A 121 -13.67 -8.01 14.18
N ARG A 122 -13.51 -7.54 12.94
CA ARG A 122 -12.61 -6.45 12.57
C ARG A 122 -13.30 -5.42 11.69
N ILE A 123 -13.01 -4.14 11.93
CA ILE A 123 -13.30 -3.08 10.97
C ILE A 123 -12.06 -2.21 10.82
N ASP A 124 -11.70 -1.93 9.58
CA ASP A 124 -10.69 -0.96 9.21
C ASP A 124 -11.39 0.30 8.68
N PHE A 125 -11.17 1.42 9.35
CA PHE A 125 -11.74 2.72 9.08
C PHE A 125 -10.69 3.58 8.36
N GLU A 126 -10.88 3.81 7.06
CA GLU A 126 -10.17 4.81 6.25
C GLU A 126 -11.21 5.81 5.73
N LEU A 127 -11.84 6.59 6.61
CA LEU A 127 -13.07 7.33 6.30
C LEU A 127 -12.86 8.74 5.72
N SER A 128 -11.61 9.22 5.65
CA SER A 128 -11.32 10.58 5.19
C SER A 128 -9.92 10.71 4.60
N HIS A 129 -9.76 11.67 3.68
CA HIS A 129 -8.48 12.11 3.13
C HIS A 129 -7.84 13.28 3.92
N GLN A 130 -8.51 13.79 4.96
CA GLN A 130 -8.05 14.92 5.76
C GLN A 130 -6.73 14.59 6.46
N CYS A 131 -5.66 15.26 6.06
CA CYS A 131 -4.32 15.07 6.62
C CYS A 131 -3.60 16.42 6.68
N ASN A 132 -2.75 16.61 7.68
CA ASN A 132 -1.86 17.78 7.77
C ASN A 132 -0.57 17.63 6.96
N PHE A 133 -0.26 16.44 6.45
CA PHE A 133 0.91 16.18 5.60
C PHE A 133 0.54 15.92 4.14
N ASP A 134 1.52 16.13 3.26
CA ASP A 134 1.39 15.93 1.83
C ASP A 134 2.45 14.97 1.25
N CYS A 135 2.53 13.79 1.88
CA CYS A 135 3.59 12.81 1.61
C CYS A 135 3.66 12.41 0.14
N ILE A 136 4.87 12.28 -0.42
CA ILE A 136 5.09 12.09 -1.86
C ILE A 136 4.51 10.79 -2.43
N MET A 137 4.36 9.76 -1.60
CA MET A 137 3.80 8.46 -2.00
C MET A 137 2.27 8.40 -1.84
N CYS A 138 1.63 9.45 -1.30
CA CYS A 138 0.22 9.42 -0.96
C CYS A 138 -0.65 9.80 -2.15
N GLU A 139 -1.43 8.84 -2.68
CA GLU A 139 -2.40 9.05 -3.76
C GLU A 139 -3.78 9.54 -3.24
N ARG A 140 -3.82 10.24 -2.11
CA ARG A 140 -5.07 10.75 -1.54
C ARG A 140 -5.70 11.82 -2.44
N ASP A 141 -7.02 11.83 -2.53
CA ASP A 141 -7.74 12.93 -3.15
C ASP A 141 -7.71 14.14 -2.21
N LYS A 142 -6.95 15.17 -2.60
CA LYS A 142 -6.81 16.42 -1.84
C LYS A 142 -7.95 17.40 -2.09
N THR A 143 -8.77 17.14 -3.11
CA THR A 143 -9.87 17.99 -3.56
C THR A 143 -11.21 17.58 -2.97
N SER A 144 -11.35 16.31 -2.59
CA SER A 144 -12.55 15.80 -1.94
C SER A 144 -12.67 16.34 -0.50
N SER A 145 -13.60 17.26 -0.31
CA SER A 145 -14.00 17.80 1.00
C SER A 145 -15.23 17.09 1.58
N ASN A 146 -15.97 16.33 0.77
CA ASN A 146 -17.21 15.67 1.19
C ASN A 146 -16.91 14.27 1.73
N SER A 147 -17.18 14.05 3.01
CA SER A 147 -17.14 12.70 3.60
C SER A 147 -18.47 11.98 3.35
N PHE A 148 -18.39 10.73 2.89
CA PHE A 148 -19.54 9.82 2.81
C PHE A 148 -20.03 9.36 4.19
N TYR A 149 -19.25 9.62 5.24
CA TYR A 149 -19.47 9.08 6.57
C TYR A 149 -19.93 10.18 7.52
N ASN A 150 -21.21 10.14 7.86
CA ASN A 150 -21.90 11.13 8.69
C ASN A 150 -22.52 10.46 9.94
N ASN A 151 -23.46 11.14 10.59
CA ASN A 151 -24.17 10.57 11.75
C ASN A 151 -25.02 9.33 11.40
N ASP A 152 -25.54 9.22 10.17
CA ASP A 152 -26.28 8.02 9.74
C ASP A 152 -25.36 6.81 9.70
N PHE A 153 -24.11 6.99 9.25
CA PHE A 153 -23.09 5.95 9.31
C PHE A 153 -22.81 5.51 10.75
N ILE A 154 -22.74 6.47 11.69
CA ILE A 154 -22.53 6.17 13.11
C ILE A 154 -23.66 5.30 13.67
N GLU A 155 -24.92 5.66 13.40
CA GLU A 155 -26.05 4.87 13.86
C GLU A 155 -26.07 3.48 13.23
N GLU A 156 -25.69 3.37 11.96
CA GLU A 156 -25.67 2.08 11.27
C GLU A 156 -24.49 1.19 11.69
N ILE A 157 -23.32 1.74 11.98
CA ILE A 157 -22.12 0.97 12.38
C ILE A 157 -22.19 0.52 13.85
N LYS A 158 -22.90 1.26 14.71
CA LYS A 158 -22.96 1.04 16.17
C LYS A 158 -23.30 -0.39 16.61
N PRO A 159 -24.24 -1.13 16.00
CA PRO A 159 -24.50 -2.53 16.36
C PRO A 159 -23.29 -3.46 16.13
N TYR A 160 -22.45 -3.15 15.14
CA TYR A 160 -21.27 -3.94 14.80
C TYR A 160 -20.10 -3.65 15.75
N LEU A 161 -19.94 -2.40 16.20
CA LEU A 161 -18.90 -1.99 17.17
C LEU A 161 -18.94 -2.81 18.47
N LYS A 162 -20.15 -3.20 18.92
CA LYS A 162 -20.39 -4.00 20.15
C LYS A 162 -19.73 -5.38 20.16
N LYS A 163 -19.35 -5.90 18.99
CA LYS A 163 -18.82 -7.27 18.83
C LYS A 163 -17.41 -7.30 18.23
N LEU A 164 -16.80 -6.14 18.00
CA LEU A 164 -15.46 -6.07 17.44
C LEU A 164 -14.40 -6.55 18.44
N GLU A 165 -13.45 -7.29 17.91
CA GLU A 165 -12.20 -7.65 18.59
C GLU A 165 -11.12 -6.62 18.26
N TYR A 166 -11.19 -6.02 17.06
CA TYR A 166 -10.21 -5.06 16.56
C TYR A 166 -10.87 -3.96 15.73
N ALA A 167 -10.54 -2.70 16.01
CA ALA A 167 -10.90 -1.55 15.21
C ALA A 167 -9.62 -0.83 14.79
N ASN A 168 -9.39 -0.72 13.49
CA ASN A 168 -8.21 -0.06 12.94
C ASN A 168 -8.59 1.29 12.37
N PHE A 169 -7.83 2.34 12.68
CA PHE A 169 -8.07 3.69 12.21
C PHE A 169 -6.85 4.16 11.42
N ILE A 170 -7.07 4.32 10.12
CA ILE A 170 -6.08 4.74 9.11
C ILE A 170 -6.75 5.82 8.25
N GLY A 171 -6.10 6.28 7.19
CA GLY A 171 -6.61 7.31 6.30
C GLY A 171 -6.37 8.70 6.86
N GLY A 172 -6.07 9.64 5.96
CA GLY A 172 -5.72 11.00 6.36
C GLY A 172 -4.67 11.04 7.48
N GLU A 173 -4.89 11.90 8.46
CA GLU A 173 -4.29 11.81 9.80
C GLU A 173 -5.41 11.52 10.82
N PRO A 174 -5.47 10.31 11.43
CA PRO A 174 -6.58 9.92 12.30
C PRO A 174 -6.92 10.90 13.41
N PHE A 175 -5.93 11.58 13.99
CA PHE A 175 -6.19 12.54 15.06
C PHE A 175 -6.84 13.85 14.60
N LEU A 176 -6.95 14.11 13.29
CA LEU A 176 -7.70 15.23 12.71
C LEU A 176 -9.14 14.87 12.31
N ILE A 177 -9.47 13.58 12.27
CA ILE A 177 -10.73 13.11 11.71
C ILE A 177 -11.80 13.05 12.81
N ASN A 178 -12.71 14.03 12.80
CA ASN A 178 -13.70 14.21 13.87
C ASN A 178 -14.61 12.99 14.11
N ILE A 179 -15.03 12.28 13.05
CA ILE A 179 -15.89 11.11 13.18
C ILE A 179 -15.20 9.95 13.91
N TYR A 180 -13.87 9.87 13.87
CA TYR A 180 -13.13 8.83 14.60
C TYR A 180 -13.28 8.99 16.11
N TYR A 181 -13.28 10.22 16.62
CA TYR A 181 -13.50 10.45 18.04
C TYR A 181 -14.90 9.98 18.50
N GLN A 182 -15.93 10.17 17.67
CA GLN A 182 -17.27 9.64 17.97
C GLN A 182 -17.28 8.10 18.02
N ILE A 183 -16.60 7.44 17.07
CA ILE A 183 -16.47 5.98 17.06
C ILE A 183 -15.68 5.49 18.29
N TRP A 184 -14.60 6.17 18.67
CA TRP A 184 -13.80 5.83 19.84
C TRP A 184 -14.61 5.98 21.13
N GLU A 185 -15.34 7.08 21.29
CA GLU A 185 -16.23 7.30 22.44
C GLU A 185 -17.27 6.18 22.55
N ILE A 186 -17.91 5.78 21.43
CA ILE A 186 -18.83 4.64 21.40
C ILE A 186 -18.13 3.33 21.78
N LEU A 187 -16.96 3.04 21.19
CA LEU A 187 -16.23 1.79 21.47
C LEU A 187 -15.82 1.70 22.94
N LEU A 188 -15.33 2.79 23.52
CA LEU A 188 -14.92 2.85 24.92
C LEU A 188 -16.10 2.65 25.88
N ASP A 189 -17.30 3.10 25.50
CA ASP A 189 -18.53 2.91 26.26
C ASP A 189 -19.10 1.48 26.12
N VAL A 190 -19.33 1.02 24.89
CA VAL A 190 -20.11 -0.21 24.65
C VAL A 190 -19.26 -1.48 24.50
N ASN A 191 -17.96 -1.35 24.23
CA ASN A 191 -17.05 -2.47 24.02
C ASN A 191 -15.60 -2.14 24.42
N PRO A 192 -15.34 -1.88 25.71
CA PRO A 192 -14.02 -1.46 26.19
C PRO A 192 -12.91 -2.52 26.00
N ASN A 193 -13.27 -3.75 25.62
CA ASN A 193 -12.34 -4.84 25.33
C ASN A 193 -11.88 -4.88 23.86
N CYS A 194 -12.49 -4.09 22.96
CA CYS A 194 -12.03 -3.95 21.58
C CYS A 194 -10.61 -3.36 21.54
N LEU A 195 -9.71 -3.99 20.79
CA LEU A 195 -8.38 -3.43 20.54
C LEU A 195 -8.50 -2.32 19.48
N ILE A 196 -8.24 -1.09 19.87
CA ILE A 196 -8.30 0.10 19.02
C ILE A 196 -6.88 0.43 18.56
N ASN A 197 -6.62 0.32 17.27
CA ASN A 197 -5.32 0.63 16.68
C ASN A 197 -5.37 1.89 15.84
N ILE A 198 -4.46 2.83 16.09
CA ILE A 198 -4.34 4.08 15.33
C ILE A 198 -3.02 4.11 14.57
N GLN A 199 -3.08 4.34 13.26
CA GLN A 199 -1.90 4.59 12.45
C GLN A 199 -1.78 6.09 12.14
N THR A 200 -0.84 6.76 12.81
CA THR A 200 -0.67 8.23 12.75
C THR A 200 0.70 8.60 12.19
N ASN A 201 0.82 9.80 11.61
CA ASN A 201 2.10 10.39 11.26
C ASN A 201 2.87 10.94 12.50
N GLY A 202 2.25 10.93 13.68
CA GLY A 202 2.88 11.27 14.96
C GLY A 202 3.01 12.77 15.24
N SER A 203 2.53 13.65 14.37
CA SER A 203 2.71 15.10 14.51
C SER A 203 1.74 15.76 15.49
N ILE A 204 0.66 15.08 15.87
CA ILE A 204 -0.39 15.63 16.73
C ILE A 204 -0.41 14.88 18.06
N LEU A 205 -0.26 15.63 19.15
CA LEU A 205 -0.42 15.14 20.50
C LEU A 205 -0.98 16.26 21.38
N ASN A 206 -2.07 15.98 22.08
CA ASN A 206 -2.74 16.90 23.00
C ASN A 206 -3.36 16.11 24.15
N ASP A 207 -3.92 16.80 25.16
CA ASP A 207 -4.48 16.17 26.36
C ASP A 207 -5.61 15.18 26.05
N ARG A 208 -6.42 15.45 25.02
CA ARG A 208 -7.48 14.51 24.58
C ARG A 208 -6.88 13.21 24.08
N ILE A 209 -5.82 13.28 23.28
CA ILE A 209 -5.11 12.09 22.77
C ILE A 209 -4.41 11.37 23.92
N ILE A 210 -3.76 12.10 24.83
CA ILE A 210 -3.12 11.51 26.02
C ILE A 210 -4.13 10.69 26.83
N LYS A 211 -5.33 11.23 27.07
CA LYS A 211 -6.41 10.52 27.76
C LYS A 211 -6.86 9.24 27.02
N LEU A 212 -6.90 9.24 25.69
CA LEU A 212 -7.18 8.03 24.91
C LEU A 212 -6.08 6.99 25.08
N LEU A 213 -4.81 7.42 25.08
CA LEU A 213 -3.65 6.54 25.26
C LEU A 213 -3.58 5.91 26.66
N GLU A 214 -4.24 6.45 27.68
CA GLU A 214 -4.33 5.81 29.00
C GLU A 214 -5.12 4.49 28.96
N ASN A 215 -6.01 4.31 27.98
CA ASN A 215 -6.75 3.07 27.83
C ASN A 215 -5.82 1.93 27.35
N LYS A 216 -5.82 0.80 28.07
CA LYS A 216 -4.96 -0.37 27.80
C LYS A 216 -5.14 -0.99 26.41
N ASN A 217 -6.30 -0.79 25.79
CA ASN A 217 -6.66 -1.35 24.49
C ASN A 217 -6.53 -0.31 23.36
N PHE A 218 -6.11 0.92 23.66
CA PHE A 218 -5.79 1.91 22.64
C PHE A 218 -4.29 1.82 22.32
N ILE A 219 -3.95 1.38 21.11
CA ILE A 219 -2.56 1.18 20.65
C ILE A 219 -2.26 2.06 19.44
N THR A 220 -0.98 2.40 19.28
CA THR A 220 -0.52 3.31 18.24
C THR A 220 0.56 2.68 17.38
N VAL A 221 0.50 3.04 16.10
CA VAL A 221 1.52 2.78 15.07
C VAL A 221 1.97 4.14 14.53
N ILE A 222 3.27 4.37 14.49
CA ILE A 222 3.84 5.60 13.94
C ILE A 222 4.34 5.34 12.53
N SER A 223 3.95 6.20 11.59
CA SER A 223 4.52 6.24 10.25
C SER A 223 5.79 7.11 10.22
N LEU A 224 6.94 6.51 9.90
CA LEU A 224 8.25 7.17 9.89
C LEU A 224 9.09 6.62 8.73
N ASP A 225 9.31 7.43 7.68
CA ASP A 225 10.04 6.98 6.48
C ASP A 225 11.51 7.42 6.43
N SER A 226 11.97 8.15 7.44
CA SER A 226 13.35 8.60 7.57
C SER A 226 13.60 9.09 8.99
N VAL A 227 14.81 8.87 9.50
CA VAL A 227 15.33 9.48 10.73
C VAL A 227 16.30 10.64 10.44
N ASN A 228 16.46 10.99 9.16
CA ASN A 228 17.21 12.15 8.69
C ASN A 228 16.24 13.31 8.42
N ASN A 229 16.56 14.51 8.94
CA ASN A 229 15.64 15.64 8.84
C ASN A 229 15.38 16.08 7.39
N THR A 230 16.41 16.05 6.53
CA THR A 230 16.27 16.43 5.12
C THR A 230 15.36 15.46 4.39
N SER A 231 15.73 14.18 4.36
CA SER A 231 14.96 13.13 3.67
C SER A 231 13.55 13.00 4.22
N TYR A 232 13.36 13.11 5.55
CA TYR A 232 12.03 13.12 6.16
C TYR A 232 11.18 14.27 5.61
N SER A 233 11.69 15.50 5.55
CA SER A 233 10.93 16.66 5.07
C SER A 233 10.59 16.59 3.57
N GLU A 234 11.46 15.97 2.77
CA GLU A 234 11.23 15.74 1.34
C GLU A 234 10.14 14.68 1.10
N ILE A 235 10.16 13.60 1.88
CA ILE A 235 9.21 12.49 1.77
C ILE A 235 7.86 12.86 2.40
N ARG A 236 7.87 13.31 3.65
CA ARG A 236 6.69 13.68 4.46
C ARG A 236 6.49 15.20 4.43
N LYS A 237 6.15 15.74 3.25
CA LYS A 237 5.99 17.20 3.05
C LYS A 237 5.04 17.82 4.08
N GLY A 238 5.50 18.92 4.68
CA GLY A 238 4.80 19.60 5.79
C GLY A 238 5.13 19.02 7.18
N GLY A 239 5.91 17.95 7.26
CA GLY A 239 6.33 17.32 8.51
C GLY A 239 7.54 17.97 9.17
N ASN A 240 7.56 17.92 10.50
CA ASN A 240 8.69 18.33 11.33
C ASN A 240 9.19 17.11 12.12
N LEU A 241 10.36 16.58 11.73
CA LEU A 241 10.88 15.35 12.32
C LEU A 241 11.13 15.50 13.83
N ASN A 242 11.68 16.63 14.28
CA ASN A 242 11.95 16.87 15.70
C ASN A 242 10.68 16.81 16.56
N LEU A 243 9.58 17.41 16.06
CA LEU A 243 8.28 17.32 16.73
C LEU A 243 7.76 15.88 16.77
N VAL A 244 7.86 15.17 15.64
CA VAL A 244 7.40 13.77 15.53
C VAL A 244 8.20 12.85 16.44
N LEU A 245 9.52 13.01 16.54
CA LEU A 245 10.36 12.23 17.44
C LEU A 245 10.07 12.53 18.91
N LYS A 246 9.82 13.80 19.27
CA LYS A 246 9.37 14.18 20.62
C LYS A 246 8.04 13.52 20.99
N ASN A 247 7.07 13.53 20.07
CA ASN A 247 5.78 12.88 20.30
C ASN A 247 5.91 11.34 20.32
N PHE A 248 6.78 10.79 19.46
CA PHE A 248 7.08 9.36 19.41
C PHE A 248 7.54 8.83 20.76
N GLU A 249 8.39 9.54 21.50
CA GLU A 249 8.81 9.14 22.84
C GLU A 249 7.61 8.93 23.78
N ILE A 250 6.63 9.82 23.71
CA ILE A 250 5.41 9.75 24.53
C ILE A 250 4.54 8.58 24.09
N PHE A 251 4.27 8.43 22.79
CA PHE A 251 3.51 7.29 22.26
C PHE A 251 4.17 5.95 22.62
N ASN A 252 5.49 5.84 22.45
CA ASN A 252 6.24 4.63 22.76
C ASN A 252 6.18 4.31 24.26
N LYS A 253 6.30 5.33 25.12
CA LYS A 253 6.15 5.16 26.58
C LYS A 253 4.77 4.59 26.95
N PHE A 254 3.69 5.09 26.35
CA PHE A 254 2.35 4.54 26.58
C PHE A 254 2.21 3.08 26.11
N MET A 255 2.85 2.72 25.00
CA MET A 255 2.87 1.34 24.51
C MET A 255 3.67 0.42 25.46
N GLN A 256 4.84 0.87 25.91
CA GLN A 256 5.68 0.12 26.85
C GLN A 256 4.99 -0.07 28.21
N ASN A 257 4.27 0.94 28.72
CA ASN A 257 3.46 0.82 29.95
C ASN A 257 2.38 -0.27 29.83
N LYS A 258 1.95 -0.60 28.61
CA LYS A 258 0.99 -1.69 28.31
C LYS A 258 1.68 -3.02 28.03
N SER A 259 3.00 -3.11 28.25
CA SER A 259 3.83 -4.25 27.87
C SER A 259 3.73 -4.61 26.38
N ARG A 260 3.63 -3.59 25.52
CA ARG A 260 3.56 -3.73 24.07
C ARG A 260 4.70 -2.97 23.41
N ASN A 261 5.26 -3.54 22.35
CA ASN A 261 6.15 -2.81 21.47
C ASN A 261 5.33 -1.98 20.49
N MET A 262 5.68 -0.71 20.34
CA MET A 262 5.09 0.12 19.30
C MET A 262 5.58 -0.35 17.93
N GLN A 263 4.74 -0.26 16.91
CA GLN A 263 5.15 -0.52 15.53
C GLN A 263 5.51 0.79 14.83
N ILE A 264 6.60 0.77 14.07
CA ILE A 264 6.99 1.79 13.10
C ILE A 264 6.65 1.27 11.72
N SER A 265 5.78 1.98 11.01
CA SER A 265 5.38 1.67 9.64
C SER A 265 6.22 2.51 8.67
N VAL A 266 6.89 1.84 7.75
CA VAL A 266 7.85 2.45 6.81
C VAL A 266 7.42 2.10 5.39
N CYS A 267 7.43 3.08 4.50
CA CYS A 267 7.37 2.86 3.06
C CYS A 267 8.81 2.80 2.52
N PRO A 268 9.30 1.64 2.03
CA PRO A 268 10.55 1.58 1.28
C PRO A 268 10.36 2.24 -0.09
N LEU A 269 11.12 3.28 -0.36
CA LEU A 269 11.04 4.14 -1.54
C LEU A 269 12.41 4.25 -2.20
N GLN A 270 12.41 4.60 -3.49
CA GLN A 270 13.63 4.95 -4.22
C GLN A 270 14.42 6.08 -3.56
N THR A 271 13.77 6.95 -2.77
CA THR A 271 14.41 8.09 -2.10
C THR A 271 14.99 7.76 -0.73
N ASN A 272 14.58 6.66 -0.06
CA ASN A 272 15.03 6.31 1.29
C ASN A 272 15.65 4.92 1.43
N TYR A 273 15.86 4.17 0.34
CA TYR A 273 16.39 2.80 0.44
C TYR A 273 17.71 2.72 1.22
N ASN A 274 18.59 3.71 1.08
CA ASN A 274 19.86 3.77 1.82
C ASN A 274 19.68 3.99 3.33
N GLU A 275 18.53 4.51 3.77
CA GLU A 275 18.22 4.83 5.17
C GLU A 275 17.43 3.72 5.87
N ILE A 276 17.02 2.68 5.15
CA ILE A 276 16.30 1.54 5.77
C ILE A 276 17.09 0.92 6.94
N PRO A 277 18.42 0.70 6.85
CA PRO A 277 19.23 0.27 8.00
C PRO A 277 19.11 1.21 9.21
N ASP A 278 19.25 2.53 9.01
CA ASP A 278 19.18 3.52 10.10
C ASP A 278 17.81 3.54 10.78
N ILE A 279 16.73 3.37 10.01
CA ILE A 279 15.36 3.28 10.56
C ILE A 279 15.19 1.99 11.38
N ILE A 280 15.78 0.88 10.94
CA ILE A 280 15.77 -0.38 11.71
C ILE A 280 16.56 -0.23 13.01
N ASP A 281 17.75 0.40 12.97
CA ASP A 281 18.53 0.67 14.17
C ASP A 281 17.78 1.57 15.14
N PHE A 282 17.11 2.61 14.64
CA PHE A 282 16.23 3.45 15.45
C PHE A 282 15.11 2.63 16.11
N ALA A 283 14.45 1.74 15.36
CA ALA A 283 13.39 0.89 15.89
C ALA A 283 13.92 -0.06 16.98
N ASN A 284 15.06 -0.70 16.74
CA ASN A 284 15.70 -1.61 17.70
C ASN A 284 16.06 -0.88 19.00
N ASN A 285 16.72 0.28 18.90
CA ASN A 285 17.13 1.08 20.05
C ASN A 285 15.93 1.53 20.90
N ASN A 286 14.77 1.74 20.28
CA ASN A 286 13.53 2.14 20.95
C ASN A 286 12.60 0.98 21.31
N LYS A 287 13.04 -0.27 21.16
CA LYS A 287 12.24 -1.48 21.40
C LYS A 287 10.92 -1.47 20.62
N CYS A 288 10.98 -1.10 19.35
CA CYS A 288 9.85 -1.07 18.44
C CYS A 288 9.92 -2.22 17.42
N TYR A 289 8.77 -2.57 16.86
CA TYR A 289 8.70 -3.43 15.68
C TYR A 289 8.69 -2.58 14.41
N ILE A 290 9.24 -3.09 13.32
CA ILE A 290 9.18 -2.46 12.00
C ILE A 290 8.22 -3.22 11.09
N PHE A 291 7.47 -2.47 10.29
CA PHE A 291 6.63 -3.00 9.23
C PHE A 291 6.89 -2.25 7.93
N PHE A 292 7.29 -2.98 6.88
CA PHE A 292 7.50 -2.42 5.55
C PHE A 292 6.22 -2.51 4.73
N ASN A 293 5.66 -1.36 4.35
CA ASN A 293 4.53 -1.28 3.44
C ASN A 293 4.95 -1.67 2.02
N HIS A 294 4.04 -2.32 1.30
CA HIS A 294 4.23 -2.59 -0.12
C HIS A 294 3.92 -1.33 -0.95
N VAL A 295 4.95 -0.72 -1.53
CA VAL A 295 4.80 0.44 -2.41
C VAL A 295 4.84 -0.01 -3.87
N ASP A 296 3.68 -0.08 -4.53
CA ASP A 296 3.60 -0.32 -5.98
C ASP A 296 3.40 0.98 -6.75
N LYS A 297 2.78 1.99 -6.13
CA LYS A 297 2.50 3.29 -6.71
C LYS A 297 2.85 4.41 -5.72
N PRO A 298 3.24 5.60 -6.23
CA PRO A 298 3.51 5.89 -7.66
C PRO A 298 4.80 5.21 -8.16
N LYS A 299 4.89 4.94 -9.46
CA LYS A 299 5.96 4.08 -10.04
C LYS A 299 7.35 4.65 -9.80
N GLU A 300 7.48 5.96 -9.94
CA GLU A 300 8.72 6.73 -9.76
C GLU A 300 9.27 6.71 -8.33
N LEU A 301 8.47 6.28 -7.35
CA LEU A 301 8.92 6.14 -5.96
C LEU A 301 9.08 4.68 -5.53
N SER A 302 8.49 3.73 -6.25
CA SER A 302 8.54 2.31 -5.89
C SER A 302 9.87 1.68 -6.31
N LEU A 303 10.48 0.93 -5.38
CA LEU A 303 11.71 0.17 -5.64
C LEU A 303 11.54 -0.87 -6.76
N LYS A 304 10.32 -1.36 -6.99
CA LYS A 304 10.00 -2.34 -8.04
C LYS A 304 10.44 -1.90 -9.45
N TYR A 305 10.46 -0.60 -9.69
CA TYR A 305 10.77 -0.02 -10.99
C TYR A 305 12.23 0.38 -11.16
N PHE A 306 13.10 0.06 -10.19
CA PHE A 306 14.54 0.06 -10.44
C PHE A 306 14.92 -1.04 -11.43
N ASN A 307 16.08 -0.85 -12.08
CA ASN A 307 16.69 -1.89 -12.91
C ASN A 307 17.29 -3.02 -12.04
N SER A 308 17.61 -4.14 -12.67
CA SER A 308 18.09 -5.34 -12.00
C SER A 308 19.41 -5.11 -11.26
N GLU A 309 20.31 -4.29 -11.82
CA GLU A 309 21.59 -3.94 -11.20
C GLU A 309 21.39 -3.14 -9.91
N LYS A 310 20.55 -2.10 -9.96
CA LYS A 310 20.24 -1.27 -8.79
C LYS A 310 19.54 -2.09 -7.70
N LEU A 311 18.59 -2.93 -8.07
CA LEU A 311 17.95 -3.87 -7.14
C LEU A 311 18.98 -4.82 -6.51
N ASN A 312 19.92 -5.33 -7.29
CA ASN A 312 21.01 -6.17 -6.78
C ASN A 312 21.85 -5.43 -5.73
N LYS A 313 22.27 -4.20 -6.01
CA LYS A 313 23.03 -3.35 -5.08
C LYS A 313 22.28 -3.15 -3.75
N ILE A 314 20.97 -2.91 -3.80
CA ILE A 314 20.14 -2.77 -2.59
C ILE A 314 20.06 -4.09 -1.81
N ILE A 315 19.86 -5.21 -2.51
CA ILE A 315 19.85 -6.54 -1.90
C ILE A 315 21.18 -6.83 -1.19
N GLU A 316 22.31 -6.46 -1.78
CA GLU A 316 23.64 -6.62 -1.18
C GLU A 316 23.81 -5.78 0.08
N ILE A 317 23.42 -4.50 0.05
CA ILE A 317 23.45 -3.60 1.22
C ILE A 317 22.65 -4.21 2.37
N TYR A 318 21.40 -4.62 2.12
CA TYR A 318 20.53 -5.18 3.15
C TYR A 318 21.00 -6.54 3.64
N SER A 319 21.51 -7.38 2.74
CA SER A 319 22.06 -8.69 3.11
C SER A 319 23.30 -8.55 3.97
N LEU A 320 24.18 -7.60 3.67
CA LEU A 320 25.36 -7.30 4.48
C LEU A 320 24.96 -6.80 5.88
N TYR A 321 24.05 -5.83 5.94
CA TYR A 321 23.51 -5.32 7.20
C TYR A 321 22.87 -6.43 8.05
N SER A 322 22.12 -7.35 7.44
CA SER A 322 21.49 -8.48 8.14
C SER A 322 22.46 -9.48 8.77
N LYS A 323 23.72 -9.56 8.32
CA LYS A 323 24.73 -10.48 8.89
C LYS A 323 25.21 -10.05 10.27
N ASN A 324 25.20 -8.75 10.55
CA ASN A 324 25.65 -8.17 11.82
C ASN A 324 24.48 -7.86 12.76
N PHE A 325 23.30 -8.40 12.47
CA PHE A 325 22.07 -8.06 13.18
C PHE A 325 22.03 -8.71 14.57
N ASN A 326 21.89 -7.91 15.63
CA ASN A 326 21.70 -8.44 16.97
C ASN A 326 20.32 -9.12 17.09
N THR A 327 20.27 -10.38 17.53
CA THR A 327 19.02 -11.16 17.67
C THR A 327 18.73 -11.60 19.11
N ASP A 328 19.30 -10.91 20.11
CA ASP A 328 19.17 -11.27 21.52
C ASP A 328 17.74 -11.05 22.05
N LEU A 329 17.02 -10.07 21.49
CA LEU A 329 15.70 -9.65 21.96
C LEU A 329 14.62 -10.01 20.93
N GLU A 330 13.39 -10.27 21.39
CA GLU A 330 12.31 -10.69 20.47
C GLU A 330 11.98 -9.63 19.41
N HIS A 331 12.06 -8.34 19.75
CA HIS A 331 11.83 -7.27 18.79
C HIS A 331 12.90 -7.18 17.72
N THR A 332 14.16 -7.43 18.04
CA THR A 332 15.21 -7.44 17.03
C THR A 332 15.09 -8.67 16.12
N LYS A 333 14.71 -9.85 16.66
CA LYS A 333 14.35 -11.01 15.83
C LYS A 333 13.20 -10.71 14.88
N GLN A 334 12.16 -10.03 15.35
CA GLN A 334 11.01 -9.65 14.53
C GLN A 334 11.39 -8.65 13.43
N ASN A 335 12.25 -7.68 13.74
CA ASN A 335 12.74 -6.70 12.77
C ASN A 335 13.65 -7.34 11.72
N LEU A 336 14.49 -8.32 12.10
CA LEU A 336 15.25 -9.12 11.15
C LEU A 336 14.33 -9.90 10.21
N ARG A 337 13.25 -10.52 10.72
CA ARG A 337 12.25 -11.21 9.86
C ARG A 337 11.63 -10.25 8.85
N ALA A 338 11.30 -9.02 9.26
CA ALA A 338 10.78 -8.00 8.35
C ALA A 338 11.79 -7.61 7.26
N LEU A 339 13.06 -7.41 7.62
CA LEU A 339 14.14 -7.11 6.66
C LEU A 339 14.36 -8.26 5.67
N LEU A 340 14.41 -9.50 6.15
CA LEU A 340 14.53 -10.68 5.28
C LEU A 340 13.34 -10.81 4.32
N GLY A 341 12.13 -10.43 4.76
CA GLY A 341 10.96 -10.29 3.91
C GLY A 341 11.14 -9.27 2.79
N LEU A 342 11.63 -8.08 3.13
CA LEU A 342 11.93 -7.03 2.15
C LEU A 342 13.00 -7.49 1.15
N ILE A 343 14.06 -8.16 1.60
CA ILE A 343 15.09 -8.74 0.72
C ILE A 343 14.47 -9.76 -0.24
N GLN A 344 13.57 -10.62 0.24
CA GLN A 344 12.89 -11.61 -0.60
C GLN A 344 12.00 -10.94 -1.66
N LEU A 345 11.29 -9.88 -1.30
CA LEU A 345 10.51 -9.06 -2.25
C LEU A 345 11.41 -8.43 -3.32
N LEU A 346 12.54 -7.86 -2.91
CA LEU A 346 13.49 -7.24 -3.84
C LEU A 346 14.09 -8.26 -4.81
N LYS A 347 14.38 -9.50 -4.38
CA LYS A 347 14.84 -10.58 -5.26
C LYS A 347 13.80 -10.97 -6.30
N ALA A 348 12.52 -10.99 -5.92
CA ALA A 348 11.43 -11.23 -6.85
C ALA A 348 11.36 -10.10 -7.89
N TRP A 349 11.37 -8.84 -7.45
CA TRP A 349 11.39 -7.69 -8.35
C TRP A 349 12.65 -7.61 -9.22
N GLN A 350 13.81 -8.05 -8.73
CA GLN A 350 15.03 -8.16 -9.53
C GLN A 350 14.87 -9.18 -10.66
N SER A 351 14.23 -10.32 -10.37
CA SER A 351 13.94 -11.34 -11.39
C SER A 351 12.97 -10.83 -12.45
N GLU A 352 11.91 -10.12 -12.03
CA GLU A 352 10.99 -9.41 -12.93
C GLU A 352 11.72 -8.35 -13.76
N ALA A 353 12.65 -7.61 -13.14
CA ALA A 353 13.46 -6.59 -13.82
C ALA A 353 14.39 -7.20 -14.88
N LEU A 354 15.05 -8.32 -14.59
CA LEU A 354 15.90 -9.04 -15.55
C LEU A 354 15.10 -9.51 -16.77
N GLU A 355 13.91 -10.06 -16.55
CA GLU A 355 13.03 -10.49 -17.65
C GLU A 355 12.58 -9.29 -18.48
N ARG A 356 12.17 -8.21 -17.81
CA ARG A 356 11.77 -6.95 -18.45
C ARG A 356 12.89 -6.36 -19.29
N GLU A 357 14.12 -6.30 -18.76
CA GLU A 357 15.30 -5.77 -19.44
C GLU A 357 15.70 -6.62 -20.64
N LYS A 358 15.67 -7.96 -20.49
CA LYS A 358 15.93 -8.89 -21.60
C LYS A 358 14.94 -8.72 -22.75
N ASN A 359 13.68 -8.41 -22.43
CA ASN A 359 12.61 -8.22 -23.39
C ASN A 359 12.40 -6.74 -23.77
N SER A 360 13.37 -5.87 -23.47
CA SER A 360 13.34 -4.45 -23.81
C SER A 360 14.39 -4.10 -24.85
N VAL A 361 14.11 -3.05 -25.62
CA VAL A 361 15.02 -2.49 -26.61
C VAL A 361 15.53 -1.13 -26.15
N LEU A 362 16.79 -0.85 -26.45
CA LEU A 362 17.36 0.49 -26.28
C LEU A 362 16.83 1.38 -27.41
N VAL A 363 16.23 2.50 -27.02
CA VAL A 363 15.67 3.48 -27.94
C VAL A 363 16.48 4.77 -27.79
N LEU A 364 17.00 5.28 -28.91
CA LEU A 364 17.60 6.60 -28.94
C LEU A 364 16.50 7.63 -29.11
N LYS A 365 16.59 8.74 -28.40
CA LYS A 365 15.68 9.88 -28.56
C LYS A 365 15.57 10.33 -30.02
N ASN A 366 16.68 10.27 -30.75
CA ASN A 366 16.71 10.62 -32.17
C ASN A 366 15.82 9.71 -33.02
N ASP A 367 15.70 8.41 -32.70
CA ASP A 367 14.84 7.48 -33.45
C ASP A 367 13.36 7.88 -33.30
N ILE A 368 12.95 8.31 -32.10
CA ILE A 368 11.60 8.83 -31.86
C ILE A 368 11.39 10.18 -32.53
N TYR A 369 12.40 11.05 -32.52
CA TYR A 369 12.34 12.32 -33.23
C TYR A 369 12.12 12.12 -34.73
N GLU A 370 12.88 11.21 -35.37
CA GLU A 370 12.73 10.87 -36.78
C GLU A 370 11.37 10.23 -37.09
N PHE A 371 10.86 9.41 -36.16
CA PHE A 371 9.51 8.86 -36.27
C PHE A 371 8.45 9.96 -36.29
N PHE A 372 8.51 10.93 -35.37
CA PHE A 372 7.56 12.04 -35.30
C PHE A 372 7.75 13.11 -36.38
N ALA A 373 8.92 13.21 -37.00
CA ALA A 373 9.17 14.11 -38.12
C ALA A 373 8.22 13.87 -39.32
N LYS A 374 7.56 12.70 -39.37
CA LYS A 374 6.58 12.32 -40.40
C LYS A 374 5.19 12.94 -40.20
N ILE A 375 4.89 13.48 -39.01
CA ILE A 375 3.61 14.15 -38.70
C ILE A 375 3.49 15.42 -39.55
N LYS A 376 2.36 15.55 -40.25
CA LYS A 376 2.16 16.65 -41.21
C LYS A 376 1.45 17.85 -40.60
N ASP A 377 0.49 17.62 -39.71
CA ASP A 377 -0.22 18.70 -39.02
C ASP A 377 0.73 19.47 -38.08
N ASN A 378 0.78 20.79 -38.23
CA ASN A 378 1.69 21.66 -37.47
C ASN A 378 1.39 21.65 -35.96
N TYR A 379 0.12 21.53 -35.57
CA TYR A 379 -0.24 21.50 -34.15
C TYR A 379 0.23 20.20 -33.51
N ASN A 380 -0.03 19.06 -34.17
CA ASN A 380 0.39 17.74 -33.70
C ASN A 380 1.92 17.61 -33.70
N LYS A 381 2.61 18.22 -34.68
CA LYS A 381 4.07 18.30 -34.71
C LYS A 381 4.65 19.05 -33.52
N ASN A 382 4.08 20.20 -33.14
CA ASN A 382 4.52 20.92 -31.94
C ASN A 382 4.39 20.08 -30.67
N ILE A 383 3.30 19.33 -30.52
CA ILE A 383 3.11 18.41 -29.38
C ILE A 383 4.19 17.32 -29.38
N ALA A 384 4.47 16.74 -30.54
CA ALA A 384 5.48 15.70 -30.68
C ALA A 384 6.89 16.21 -30.37
N ASP A 385 7.24 17.41 -30.85
CA ASP A 385 8.53 18.04 -30.57
C ASP A 385 8.69 18.32 -29.06
N ASP A 386 7.63 18.80 -28.40
CA ASP A 386 7.65 19.01 -26.95
C ASP A 386 7.73 17.69 -26.16
N LEU A 387 7.07 16.63 -26.63
CA LEU A 387 7.20 15.29 -26.07
C LEU A 387 8.64 14.78 -26.17
N VAL A 388 9.27 14.90 -27.35
CA VAL A 388 10.67 14.47 -27.57
C VAL A 388 11.63 15.19 -26.64
N LYS A 389 11.45 16.50 -26.41
CA LYS A 389 12.30 17.26 -25.48
C LYS A 389 12.30 16.68 -24.07
N LEU A 390 11.20 16.07 -23.65
CA LEU A 390 11.03 15.47 -22.33
C LEU A 390 11.55 14.03 -22.24
N LEU A 391 11.86 13.39 -23.37
CA LEU A 391 12.45 12.06 -23.39
C LEU A 391 13.93 12.11 -22.97
N PRO A 392 14.42 11.11 -22.22
CA PRO A 392 15.85 10.90 -22.01
C PRO A 392 16.58 10.69 -23.34
N GLU A 393 17.87 11.00 -23.41
CA GLU A 393 18.67 10.81 -24.64
C GLU A 393 18.66 9.34 -25.11
N ASN A 394 18.75 8.39 -24.16
CA ASN A 394 18.59 6.97 -24.40
C ASN A 394 17.64 6.41 -23.35
N PHE A 395 16.75 5.48 -23.70
CA PHE A 395 15.87 4.84 -22.73
C PHE A 395 15.47 3.42 -23.17
N MET A 396 14.97 2.60 -22.23
CA MET A 396 14.52 1.24 -22.54
C MET A 396 12.99 1.17 -22.58
N ILE A 397 12.44 0.48 -23.57
CA ILE A 397 11.00 0.15 -23.67
C ILE A 397 10.88 -1.35 -23.98
N SER A 398 9.82 -2.00 -23.49
CA SER A 398 9.57 -3.40 -23.86
C SER A 398 9.43 -3.54 -25.38
N GLU A 399 9.98 -4.59 -25.97
CA GLU A 399 9.92 -4.81 -27.42
C GLU A 399 8.49 -4.76 -27.97
N PRO A 400 7.46 -5.36 -27.33
CA PRO A 400 6.08 -5.23 -27.78
C PRO A 400 5.58 -3.78 -27.76
N LYS A 401 5.91 -3.00 -26.72
CA LYS A 401 5.51 -1.60 -26.61
C LYS A 401 6.24 -0.72 -27.63
N TYR A 402 7.51 -0.99 -27.90
CA TYR A 402 8.25 -0.28 -28.94
C TYR A 402 7.64 -0.50 -30.32
N ARG A 403 7.29 -1.75 -30.66
CA ARG A 403 6.55 -2.06 -31.89
C ARG A 403 5.19 -1.34 -31.94
N GLU A 404 4.45 -1.37 -30.84
CA GLU A 404 3.17 -0.67 -30.71
C GLU A 404 3.30 0.84 -30.96
N ILE A 405 4.34 1.48 -30.42
CA ILE A 405 4.64 2.90 -30.64
C ILE A 405 4.90 3.17 -32.13
N LEU A 406 5.74 2.36 -32.78
CA LEU A 406 6.06 2.54 -34.19
C LEU A 406 4.87 2.31 -35.13
N GLU A 407 3.89 1.51 -34.71
CA GLU A 407 2.66 1.23 -35.46
C GLU A 407 1.52 2.21 -35.14
N THR A 408 1.66 3.02 -34.09
CA THR A 408 0.61 3.95 -33.64
C THR A 408 0.49 5.16 -34.56
N ASP A 409 -0.73 5.44 -35.02
CA ASP A 409 -1.08 6.73 -35.62
C ASP A 409 -1.20 7.80 -34.53
N PHE A 410 -0.06 8.41 -34.18
CA PHE A 410 0.00 9.45 -33.16
C PHE A 410 -0.83 10.69 -33.53
N GLU A 411 -0.97 10.99 -34.83
CA GLU A 411 -1.73 12.13 -35.30
C GLU A 411 -3.22 11.94 -34.97
N ASP A 412 -3.77 10.76 -35.28
CA ASP A 412 -5.14 10.41 -34.90
C ASP A 412 -5.34 10.38 -33.38
N LYS A 413 -4.40 9.80 -32.62
CA LYS A 413 -4.50 9.75 -31.15
C LYS A 413 -4.52 11.14 -30.51
N ILE A 414 -3.65 12.05 -30.95
CA ILE A 414 -3.65 13.43 -30.47
C ILE A 414 -4.99 14.10 -30.82
N ASN A 415 -5.48 13.93 -32.04
CA ASN A 415 -6.76 14.49 -32.47
C ASN A 415 -7.95 13.94 -31.66
N GLN A 416 -7.95 12.65 -31.30
CA GLN A 416 -8.96 12.06 -30.43
C GLN A 416 -8.93 12.68 -29.03
N LEU A 417 -7.76 12.81 -28.40
CA LEU A 417 -7.64 13.42 -27.07
C LEU A 417 -8.12 14.87 -27.06
N ARG A 418 -7.79 15.65 -28.11
CA ARG A 418 -8.30 17.02 -28.28
C ARG A 418 -9.83 17.06 -28.36
N LYS A 419 -10.45 16.14 -29.12
CA LYS A 419 -11.92 16.04 -29.21
C LYS A 419 -12.58 15.75 -27.85
N HIS A 420 -11.86 15.11 -26.94
CA HIS A 420 -12.29 14.87 -25.56
C HIS A 420 -11.96 16.03 -24.59
N GLY A 421 -11.49 17.17 -25.11
CA GLY A 421 -11.22 18.37 -24.33
C GLY A 421 -9.85 18.43 -23.66
N HIS A 422 -8.94 17.49 -23.96
CA HIS A 422 -7.60 17.53 -23.39
C HIS A 422 -6.77 18.68 -23.97
N ASN A 423 -6.08 19.41 -23.09
CA ASN A 423 -5.12 20.43 -23.50
C ASN A 423 -3.74 19.82 -23.85
N GLN A 424 -2.83 20.63 -24.39
CA GLN A 424 -1.50 20.18 -24.82
C GLN A 424 -0.68 19.54 -23.70
N GLU A 425 -0.69 20.12 -22.49
CA GLU A 425 0.07 19.59 -21.35
C GLU A 425 -0.46 18.22 -20.90
N GLU A 426 -1.78 18.04 -20.90
CA GLU A 426 -2.43 16.77 -20.60
C GLU A 426 -2.11 15.71 -21.63
N ILE A 427 -2.14 16.06 -22.92
CA ILE A 427 -1.78 15.15 -24.02
C ILE A 427 -0.32 14.69 -23.87
N ILE A 428 0.61 15.61 -23.58
CA ILE A 428 2.03 15.26 -23.35
C ILE A 428 2.17 14.33 -22.15
N LYS A 429 1.47 14.59 -21.04
CA LYS A 429 1.49 13.70 -19.86
C LYS A 429 0.93 12.31 -20.18
N ILE A 430 -0.14 12.22 -20.97
CA ILE A 430 -0.71 10.95 -21.42
C ILE A 430 0.30 10.21 -22.31
N ALA A 431 0.92 10.90 -23.26
CA ALA A 431 1.91 10.32 -24.15
C ALA A 431 3.16 9.83 -23.41
N LEU A 432 3.72 10.60 -22.47
CA LEU A 432 4.85 10.17 -21.65
C LEU A 432 4.54 8.89 -20.85
N LYS A 433 3.32 8.77 -20.33
CA LYS A 433 2.87 7.55 -19.64
C LYS A 433 2.72 6.38 -20.61
N TYR A 434 2.28 6.64 -21.84
CA TYR A 434 2.09 5.61 -22.88
C TYR A 434 3.39 4.95 -23.31
N PHE A 435 4.51 5.69 -23.34
CA PHE A 435 5.82 5.13 -23.69
C PHE A 435 6.33 4.09 -22.68
N GLU A 436 5.79 4.04 -21.45
CA GLU A 436 6.17 3.08 -20.41
C GLU A 436 7.70 2.98 -20.20
N ILE A 437 8.37 4.13 -20.25
CA ILE A 437 9.83 4.21 -20.27
C ILE A 437 10.44 3.62 -19.00
N TYR A 438 11.39 2.71 -19.18
CA TYR A 438 12.33 2.30 -18.15
C TYR A 438 13.56 3.20 -18.22
N LYS A 439 13.87 3.90 -17.12
CA LYS A 439 15.02 4.81 -17.07
C LYS A 439 16.32 3.99 -17.24
N THR A 440 17.18 4.48 -18.12
CA THR A 440 18.52 3.96 -18.41
C THR A 440 19.59 4.45 -17.42
N GLN A 441 19.33 5.52 -16.66
CA GLN A 441 20.33 6.18 -15.81
C GLN A 441 20.83 5.37 -14.59
N ASP A 442 20.47 4.10 -14.47
CA ASP A 442 21.03 3.18 -13.47
C ASP A 442 21.94 2.10 -14.12
N PHE A 443 22.35 2.23 -15.39
CA PHE A 443 23.39 1.42 -16.05
C PHE A 443 24.74 2.14 -16.10
#